data_AF-A0A956KVY2-F1
#
_entry.id   AF-A0A956KVY2-F1
#
_cell.length_a   1.000
_cell.length_b   1.000
_cell.length_c   1.000
_cell.angle_alpha   90.00
_cell.angle_beta   90.00
_cell.angle_gamma   90.00
#
_symmetry.space_group_name_H-M   'P 1'
#
loop_
_entity.id
_entity.type
_entity.pdbx_description
1 polymer ?
#
loop_
_entity_poly.entity_id
_entity_poly.type
_entity_poly.pdbx_seq_one_letter_code
_entity_poly.pdbx_strand_id
1 'polypeptide(L)'
;MHNSSNGRVWSIDTGLLLVASATLALTSAACGVEDDGVEGHDQLRLVELVDDATCVTLYAGQTIDVGSVCVAIDNTVDTSASCGAGAAGVMTVTYATTGGWSLVETHLAAGDALADIPANKKGNPKIGNFAYPSGDITGATTHEVSVPLCEFGLDAADTACDPVKAYLAAHAVVQHDDGSGSVQTETAWGDGERLVKKGSWAEYFNMHLECKDEPEPPPPPVATCETAFALAGNGDETCFIGADFDGDGNDDGFNRWGWSNAVSPGTHMQWPVYAAAGQCNLGNGELVGHLTVDYDGSSATVTFDRIGDFALDEEHLYIGSEPLPRDATGDYTVAPGQYPIVVELDDATQTSHTVDGLGGDIYIVYHAVACGGFDDGDGGGGDGGGSDGGDGGGDGGVCTDPLAALNDDFDGDLSAWSIYNPQDAAVSVTGGALEILPVHGPGWYNGGEAVHVNQPVAGNFAVTSYVTVTDLQGGPTAPGDPYRVGGLMIRDPNSPTVNSYHMGIGNMNTPGVVVVSKSTDDSSSQIGLPNFDLGDGTLAEMKICRVGADVQGLVRLPGQPWTIIDWHVRPDLPTEVVTGPISYAWDPFGAYTDPDLRTTCDYVRYETVETLADCMKDYDPAC
;
A
#
# COMPACT_ATOMS: atom_id res chain seq x y z
N MET A 1 -43.18 65.42 -36.62
CA MET A 1 -41.75 65.76 -36.80
C MET A 1 -40.99 65.27 -35.57
N HIS A 2 -39.82 64.67 -35.80
CA HIS A 2 -38.79 64.11 -34.91
C HIS A 2 -38.81 64.43 -33.40
N ASN A 3 -38.22 63.65 -32.49
CA ASN A 3 -37.71 62.28 -32.41
C ASN A 3 -37.34 62.07 -30.91
N SER A 4 -37.37 60.81 -30.48
CA SER A 4 -36.84 60.21 -29.24
C SER A 4 -35.57 60.83 -28.62
N SER A 5 -35.49 60.93 -27.28
CA SER A 5 -34.65 60.03 -26.44
C SER A 5 -34.53 60.44 -24.95
N ASN A 6 -34.88 59.45 -24.10
CA ASN A 6 -34.44 59.03 -22.76
C ASN A 6 -33.24 59.75 -22.10
N GLY A 7 -33.10 59.83 -20.78
CA GLY A 7 -33.78 59.18 -19.64
C GLY A 7 -32.99 59.54 -18.37
N ARG A 8 -33.70 59.74 -17.26
CA ARG A 8 -33.21 60.37 -16.02
C ARG A 8 -32.51 59.40 -15.07
N VAL A 9 -31.55 59.97 -14.34
CA VAL A 9 -30.85 59.49 -13.13
C VAL A 9 -31.85 59.23 -11.98
N TRP A 10 -31.60 58.23 -11.12
CA TRP A 10 -31.40 58.31 -9.64
C TRP A 10 -31.45 56.91 -8.97
N SER A 11 -30.50 56.75 -8.03
CA SER A 11 -30.21 55.68 -7.05
C SER A 11 -31.37 54.81 -6.52
N ILE A 12 -31.06 53.51 -6.26
CA ILE A 12 -31.89 52.59 -5.45
C ILE A 12 -30.98 51.82 -4.47
N ASP A 13 -31.32 51.95 -3.19
CA ASP A 13 -30.86 51.12 -2.06
C ASP A 13 -31.64 49.79 -1.99
N THR A 14 -30.95 48.78 -1.47
CA THR A 14 -31.35 47.38 -1.33
C THR A 14 -32.29 47.12 -0.15
N GLY A 15 -33.31 46.28 -0.37
CA GLY A 15 -34.23 45.81 0.67
C GLY A 15 -35.03 44.58 0.26
N LEU A 16 -34.60 43.43 0.78
CA LEU A 16 -35.34 42.23 1.24
C LEU A 16 -36.52 41.71 0.39
N LEU A 17 -36.35 40.53 -0.22
CA LEU A 17 -37.46 39.68 -0.67
C LEU A 17 -37.26 38.22 -0.19
N LEU A 18 -38.17 37.76 0.67
CA LEU A 18 -38.33 36.38 1.09
C LEU A 18 -38.78 35.50 -0.08
N VAL A 19 -38.12 34.35 -0.30
CA VAL A 19 -38.67 33.23 -1.06
C VAL A 19 -38.53 31.96 -0.22
N ALA A 20 -39.66 31.31 -0.03
CA ALA A 20 -39.85 30.10 0.76
C ALA A 20 -39.25 28.86 0.08
N SER A 21 -38.60 28.00 0.86
CA SER A 21 -38.18 26.65 0.46
C SER A 21 -38.84 25.66 1.42
N ALA A 22 -39.58 24.69 0.86
CA ALA A 22 -40.36 23.71 1.58
C ALA A 22 -39.45 22.62 2.20
N THR A 23 -39.59 22.41 3.51
CA THR A 23 -39.02 21.28 4.25
C THR A 23 -40.01 20.12 4.23
N LEU A 24 -39.59 18.99 3.65
CA LEU A 24 -40.35 17.74 3.64
C LEU A 24 -39.94 16.95 4.90
N ALA A 25 -40.78 17.00 5.94
CA ALA A 25 -40.61 16.17 7.13
C ALA A 25 -41.22 14.78 6.88
N LEU A 26 -40.38 13.75 6.82
CA LEU A 26 -40.80 12.35 6.90
C LEU A 26 -40.52 11.84 8.31
N THR A 27 -41.58 11.69 9.09
CA THR A 27 -41.61 10.94 10.35
C THR A 27 -41.67 9.45 10.04
N SER A 28 -40.62 8.69 10.34
CA SER A 28 -40.71 7.23 10.45
C SER A 28 -40.99 6.85 11.91
N ALA A 29 -42.00 6.01 12.07
CA ALA A 29 -42.50 5.52 13.34
C ALA A 29 -41.52 4.50 13.95
N ALA A 30 -41.25 4.67 15.24
CA ALA A 30 -40.70 3.62 16.07
C ALA A 30 -41.74 2.49 16.22
N CYS A 31 -41.41 1.32 15.69
CA CYS A 31 -42.00 0.04 16.09
C CYS A 31 -40.82 -0.83 16.54
N GLY A 32 -40.77 -1.15 17.83
CA GLY A 32 -39.84 -2.11 18.36
C GLY A 32 -40.14 -3.50 17.81
N VAL A 33 -39.11 -4.14 17.28
CA VAL A 33 -39.02 -5.59 17.15
C VAL A 33 -37.84 -5.97 18.03
N GLU A 34 -38.13 -6.68 19.11
CA GLU A 34 -37.14 -7.55 19.76
C GLU A 34 -36.77 -8.58 18.69
N ASP A 35 -35.53 -8.53 18.19
CA ASP A 35 -34.98 -9.60 17.36
C ASP A 35 -33.88 -10.27 18.18
N ASP A 36 -34.17 -11.51 18.52
CA ASP A 36 -33.30 -12.40 19.27
C ASP A 36 -32.00 -12.62 18.48
N GLY A 37 -30.89 -12.65 19.19
CA GLY A 37 -29.59 -12.91 18.60
C GLY A 37 -29.58 -14.19 17.76
N VAL A 38 -29.22 -14.03 16.49
CA VAL A 38 -28.55 -15.05 15.69
C VAL A 38 -27.49 -14.30 14.89
N GLU A 39 -26.25 -14.33 15.36
CA GLU A 39 -25.08 -14.12 14.52
C GLU A 39 -25.06 -15.27 13.49
N GLY A 40 -25.67 -15.03 12.34
CA GLY A 40 -25.42 -15.83 11.14
C GLY A 40 -24.38 -15.10 10.33
N HIS A 41 -23.10 -15.34 10.60
CA HIS A 41 -22.09 -15.05 9.60
C HIS A 41 -22.40 -15.95 8.41
N ASP A 42 -22.82 -15.35 7.30
CA ASP A 42 -22.98 -16.02 6.01
C ASP A 42 -21.57 -16.27 5.44
N GLN A 43 -20.81 -17.14 6.11
CA GLN A 43 -19.46 -17.54 5.72
C GLN A 43 -19.60 -18.47 4.52
N LEU A 44 -19.22 -17.99 3.33
CA LEU A 44 -19.06 -18.84 2.16
C LEU A 44 -17.96 -19.87 2.47
N ARG A 45 -18.31 -21.16 2.49
CA ARG A 45 -17.33 -22.24 2.66
C ARG A 45 -16.56 -22.44 1.36
N LEU A 46 -15.25 -22.67 1.45
CA LEU A 46 -14.39 -22.96 0.31
C LEU A 46 -14.20 -24.47 0.17
N VAL A 47 -14.30 -24.99 -1.05
CA VAL A 47 -13.98 -26.38 -1.37
C VAL A 47 -12.49 -26.49 -1.71
N GLU A 48 -11.81 -27.51 -1.20
CA GLU A 48 -10.42 -27.81 -1.54
C GLU A 48 -10.21 -29.31 -1.85
N LEU A 49 -9.10 -29.60 -2.54
CA LEU A 49 -8.57 -30.95 -2.73
C LEU A 49 -7.68 -31.31 -1.54
N VAL A 50 -7.93 -32.45 -0.90
CA VAL A 50 -7.15 -32.91 0.27
C VAL A 50 -6.20 -34.07 -0.05
N ASP A 51 -6.14 -34.51 -1.31
CA ASP A 51 -5.21 -35.56 -1.72
C ASP A 51 -3.78 -35.05 -1.91
N ASP A 52 -2.80 -35.88 -1.53
CA ASP A 52 -1.37 -35.62 -1.73
C ASP A 52 -0.97 -35.51 -3.21
N ALA A 53 -1.78 -36.06 -4.12
CA ALA A 53 -1.55 -36.05 -5.55
C ALA A 53 -2.77 -35.49 -6.29
N THR A 54 -2.60 -34.35 -6.94
CA THR A 54 -3.63 -33.70 -7.77
C THR A 54 -3.53 -34.06 -9.25
N CYS A 55 -2.50 -34.83 -9.63
CA CYS A 55 -2.27 -35.27 -10.99
C CYS A 55 -2.09 -36.79 -11.05
N VAL A 56 -2.65 -37.40 -12.09
CA VAL A 56 -2.40 -38.80 -12.49
C VAL A 56 -1.74 -38.85 -13.87
N THR A 57 -0.99 -39.91 -14.13
CA THR A 57 -0.39 -40.12 -15.46
C THR A 57 -1.48 -40.41 -16.50
N LEU A 58 -1.33 -39.90 -17.72
CA LEU A 58 -2.19 -40.24 -18.85
C LEU A 58 -1.53 -41.39 -19.62
N TYR A 59 -2.08 -42.60 -19.54
CA TYR A 59 -1.55 -43.78 -20.22
C TYR A 59 -2.27 -44.06 -21.53
N ALA A 60 -1.55 -44.03 -22.65
CA ALA A 60 -2.00 -44.52 -23.94
C ALA A 60 -1.70 -46.01 -24.12
N GLY A 61 -2.60 -46.74 -24.78
CA GLY A 61 -2.37 -48.15 -25.12
C GLY A 61 -2.10 -49.06 -23.90
N GLN A 62 -2.62 -48.70 -22.72
CA GLN A 62 -2.45 -49.33 -21.40
C GLN A 62 -1.10 -49.08 -20.69
N THR A 63 -0.03 -48.68 -21.37
CA THR A 63 1.30 -48.62 -20.71
C THR A 63 2.21 -47.48 -21.17
N ILE A 64 1.81 -46.72 -22.18
CA ILE A 64 2.64 -45.65 -22.74
C ILE A 64 2.29 -44.36 -22.00
N ASP A 65 3.23 -43.83 -21.22
CA ASP A 65 3.07 -42.50 -20.63
C ASP A 65 3.07 -41.45 -21.75
N VAL A 66 1.95 -40.75 -21.90
CA VAL A 66 1.80 -39.69 -22.90
C VAL A 66 1.56 -38.33 -22.27
N GLY A 67 1.64 -38.20 -20.94
CA GLY A 67 1.37 -36.96 -20.21
C GLY A 67 0.63 -37.15 -18.90
N SER A 68 -0.20 -36.19 -18.52
CA SER A 68 -0.91 -36.16 -17.23
C SER A 68 -2.33 -35.64 -17.35
N VAL A 69 -3.15 -35.99 -16.35
CA VAL A 69 -4.44 -35.38 -16.06
C VAL A 69 -4.35 -34.79 -14.65
N CYS A 70 -4.48 -33.48 -14.54
CA CYS A 70 -4.40 -32.74 -13.28
C CYS A 70 -5.74 -32.13 -12.91
N VAL A 71 -5.97 -31.96 -11.61
CA VAL A 71 -7.20 -31.42 -11.04
C VAL A 71 -6.85 -30.20 -10.18
N ALA A 72 -7.63 -29.13 -10.30
CA ALA A 72 -7.57 -27.95 -9.45
C ALA A 72 -8.98 -27.48 -9.10
N ILE A 73 -9.14 -26.80 -7.95
CA ILE A 73 -10.40 -26.20 -7.53
C ILE A 73 -10.29 -24.69 -7.67
N ASP A 74 -11.32 -24.07 -8.25
CA ASP A 74 -11.50 -22.64 -8.27
C ASP A 74 -12.90 -22.32 -7.74
N ASN A 75 -12.97 -21.82 -6.50
CA ASN A 75 -14.23 -21.48 -5.83
C ASN A 75 -14.86 -20.17 -6.33
N THR A 76 -14.18 -19.41 -7.20
CA THR A 76 -14.60 -18.06 -7.61
C THR A 76 -15.44 -18.04 -8.89
N VAL A 77 -15.49 -19.16 -9.63
CA VAL A 77 -16.21 -19.24 -10.90
C VAL A 77 -17.72 -19.29 -10.67
N ASP A 78 -18.46 -18.31 -11.18
CA ASP A 78 -19.93 -18.31 -11.13
C ASP A 78 -20.50 -19.50 -11.92
N THR A 79 -21.19 -20.41 -11.22
CA THR A 79 -21.86 -21.58 -11.81
C THR A 79 -23.37 -21.49 -11.76
N SER A 80 -23.92 -20.28 -11.53
CA SER A 80 -25.35 -20.07 -11.36
C SER A 80 -26.21 -20.55 -12.53
N ALA A 81 -25.65 -20.58 -13.74
CA ALA A 81 -26.32 -21.07 -14.93
C ALA A 81 -26.57 -22.59 -14.91
N SER A 82 -25.69 -23.35 -14.26
CA SER A 82 -25.74 -24.82 -14.17
C SER A 82 -26.31 -25.30 -12.84
N CYS A 83 -26.03 -24.56 -11.76
CA CYS A 83 -26.26 -24.99 -10.38
C CYS A 83 -27.38 -24.22 -9.67
N GLY A 84 -27.89 -23.12 -10.24
CA GLY A 84 -28.90 -22.26 -9.63
C GLY A 84 -28.31 -20.99 -9.02
N ALA A 85 -29.16 -20.01 -8.76
CA ALA A 85 -28.71 -18.67 -8.36
C ALA A 85 -27.89 -18.69 -7.06
N GLY A 86 -26.69 -18.11 -7.10
CA GLY A 86 -25.79 -18.00 -5.95
C GLY A 86 -24.72 -19.11 -5.87
N ALA A 87 -24.80 -20.11 -6.73
CA ALA A 87 -23.79 -21.17 -6.79
C ALA A 87 -22.50 -20.69 -7.46
N ALA A 88 -21.38 -21.01 -6.84
CA ALA A 88 -20.04 -20.74 -7.34
C ALA A 88 -19.12 -21.95 -7.14
N GLY A 89 -18.09 -22.03 -7.99
CA GLY A 89 -17.01 -22.98 -7.88
C GLY A 89 -17.00 -24.07 -8.95
N VAL A 90 -15.81 -24.40 -9.45
CA VAL A 90 -15.57 -25.47 -10.40
C VAL A 90 -14.35 -26.32 -10.01
N MET A 91 -14.40 -27.59 -10.39
CA MET A 91 -13.23 -28.45 -10.53
C MET A 91 -12.72 -28.36 -11.97
N THR A 92 -11.51 -27.83 -12.14
CA THR A 92 -10.83 -27.79 -13.44
C THR A 92 -9.99 -29.05 -13.62
N VAL A 93 -10.27 -29.81 -14.68
CA VAL A 93 -9.54 -31.01 -15.08
C VAL A 93 -8.72 -30.70 -16.33
N THR A 94 -7.41 -30.75 -16.22
CA THR A 94 -6.46 -30.38 -17.27
C THR A 94 -5.76 -31.62 -17.81
N TYR A 95 -5.98 -31.92 -19.09
CA TYR A 95 -5.19 -32.87 -19.87
C TYR A 95 -3.95 -32.15 -20.40
N ALA A 96 -2.77 -32.74 -20.22
CA ALA A 96 -1.53 -32.24 -20.78
C ALA A 96 -0.73 -33.40 -21.38
N THR A 97 -0.39 -33.34 -22.67
CA THR A 97 0.44 -34.35 -23.33
C THR A 97 1.92 -33.95 -23.34
N THR A 98 2.79 -34.95 -23.30
CA THR A 98 4.25 -34.76 -23.36
C THR A 98 4.87 -35.70 -24.40
N GLY A 99 6.18 -35.62 -24.61
CA GLY A 99 6.91 -36.60 -25.42
C GLY A 99 6.50 -36.64 -26.91
N GLY A 100 6.06 -35.52 -27.47
CA GLY A 100 5.65 -35.42 -28.88
C GLY A 100 4.22 -35.90 -29.18
N TRP A 101 3.47 -36.31 -28.16
CA TRP A 101 2.04 -36.63 -28.29
C TRP A 101 1.19 -35.36 -28.31
N SER A 102 0.07 -35.43 -29.03
CA SER A 102 -0.98 -34.40 -29.06
C SER A 102 -2.36 -35.04 -28.92
N LEU A 103 -3.34 -34.28 -28.47
CA LEU A 103 -4.73 -34.65 -28.32
C LEU A 103 -5.45 -34.61 -29.67
N VAL A 104 -6.42 -35.50 -29.84
CA VAL A 104 -7.39 -35.53 -30.95
C VAL A 104 -8.78 -35.21 -30.41
N GLU A 105 -9.17 -35.87 -29.32
CA GLU A 105 -10.41 -35.61 -28.59
C GLU A 105 -10.24 -36.07 -27.14
N THR A 106 -11.01 -35.48 -26.22
CA THR A 106 -11.14 -35.93 -24.83
C THR A 106 -12.61 -36.12 -24.49
N HIS A 107 -12.86 -36.99 -23.53
CA HIS A 107 -14.17 -37.25 -22.96
C HIS A 107 -14.00 -37.44 -21.45
N LEU A 108 -14.62 -36.58 -20.66
CA LEU A 108 -14.63 -36.69 -19.20
C LEU A 108 -16.02 -37.06 -18.70
N ALA A 109 -16.08 -38.08 -17.83
CA ALA A 109 -17.18 -38.30 -16.91
C ALA A 109 -16.71 -37.98 -15.49
N ALA A 110 -17.52 -37.22 -14.76
CA ALA A 110 -17.28 -36.81 -13.39
C ALA A 110 -18.59 -36.96 -12.58
N GLY A 111 -18.50 -37.31 -11.30
CA GLY A 111 -19.63 -37.39 -10.38
C GLY A 111 -19.21 -37.79 -8.97
N ASP A 112 -20.13 -37.76 -8.00
CA ASP A 112 -19.90 -38.12 -6.60
C ASP A 112 -20.00 -39.63 -6.33
N ALA A 113 -20.45 -40.42 -7.31
CA ALA A 113 -20.45 -41.87 -7.26
C ALA A 113 -19.91 -42.51 -8.54
N LEU A 114 -19.30 -43.70 -8.38
CA LEU A 114 -18.86 -44.51 -9.52
C LEU A 114 -20.01 -44.86 -10.50
N ALA A 115 -21.26 -44.86 -10.01
CA ALA A 115 -22.44 -45.12 -10.83
C ALA A 115 -22.75 -44.00 -11.84
N ASP A 116 -22.23 -42.80 -11.63
CA ASP A 116 -22.48 -41.65 -12.50
C ASP A 116 -21.64 -41.71 -13.78
N ILE A 117 -20.59 -42.53 -13.79
CA ILE A 117 -19.81 -42.83 -14.98
C ILE A 117 -20.67 -43.68 -15.94
N PRO A 118 -21.11 -43.15 -17.10
CA PRO A 118 -22.06 -43.83 -17.96
C PRO A 118 -21.52 -45.15 -18.48
N ALA A 119 -22.21 -46.26 -18.17
CA ALA A 119 -21.78 -47.61 -18.54
C ALA A 119 -22.89 -48.47 -19.18
N ASN A 120 -22.51 -49.59 -19.79
CA ASN A 120 -23.43 -50.63 -20.22
C ASN A 120 -23.79 -51.59 -19.06
N LYS A 121 -24.74 -52.52 -19.28
CA LYS A 121 -25.17 -53.50 -18.25
C LYS A 121 -24.04 -54.38 -17.69
N LYS A 122 -22.88 -54.45 -18.36
CA LYS A 122 -21.68 -55.19 -17.94
C LYS A 122 -20.62 -54.28 -17.30
N GLY A 123 -20.93 -53.00 -17.06
CA GLY A 123 -20.03 -52.02 -16.47
C GLY A 123 -19.02 -51.38 -17.43
N ASN A 124 -19.02 -51.72 -18.72
CA ASN A 124 -18.06 -51.07 -19.64
C ASN A 124 -18.52 -49.64 -19.92
N PRO A 125 -17.62 -48.65 -19.87
CA PRO A 125 -17.99 -47.25 -20.08
C PRO A 125 -18.52 -47.03 -21.49
N LYS A 126 -19.46 -46.09 -21.60
CA LYS A 126 -20.01 -45.57 -22.85
C LYS A 126 -19.43 -44.17 -23.05
N ILE A 127 -18.21 -44.11 -23.57
CA ILE A 127 -17.44 -42.87 -23.73
C ILE A 127 -18.23 -41.77 -24.45
N GLY A 128 -18.94 -42.11 -25.53
CA GLY A 128 -19.77 -41.14 -26.26
C GLY A 128 -21.01 -40.62 -25.50
N ASN A 129 -21.25 -41.08 -24.27
CA ASN A 129 -22.29 -40.57 -23.36
C ASN A 129 -21.69 -39.76 -22.19
N PHE A 130 -20.38 -39.56 -22.14
CA PHE A 130 -19.74 -38.75 -21.11
C PHE A 130 -20.18 -37.29 -21.25
N ALA A 131 -20.36 -36.61 -20.11
CA ALA A 131 -20.97 -35.28 -20.05
C ALA A 131 -20.11 -34.19 -20.70
N TYR A 132 -18.78 -34.40 -20.71
CA TYR A 132 -17.81 -33.40 -21.15
C TYR A 132 -16.94 -33.90 -22.32
N PRO A 133 -17.46 -33.90 -23.56
CA PRO A 133 -16.66 -34.14 -24.76
C PRO A 133 -15.99 -32.84 -25.24
N SER A 134 -14.72 -32.90 -25.62
CA SER A 134 -14.04 -31.73 -26.22
C SER A 134 -14.46 -31.45 -27.67
N GLY A 135 -14.97 -32.47 -28.37
CA GLY A 135 -14.96 -32.49 -29.84
C GLY A 135 -13.55 -32.65 -30.39
N ASP A 136 -13.38 -32.29 -31.67
CA ASP A 136 -12.09 -32.38 -32.36
C ASP A 136 -11.15 -31.23 -31.93
N ILE A 137 -10.08 -31.60 -31.24
CA ILE A 137 -8.98 -30.74 -30.78
C ILE A 137 -7.64 -31.21 -31.33
N THR A 138 -7.64 -31.85 -32.51
CA THR A 138 -6.46 -32.42 -33.15
C THR A 138 -5.26 -31.47 -33.16
N GLY A 139 -4.18 -31.90 -32.51
CA GLY A 139 -2.91 -31.17 -32.43
C GLY A 139 -2.74 -30.34 -31.16
N ALA A 140 -3.77 -30.20 -30.32
CA ALA A 140 -3.64 -29.56 -29.01
C ALA A 140 -2.74 -30.39 -28.10
N THR A 141 -1.89 -29.74 -27.30
CA THR A 141 -1.08 -30.42 -26.28
C THR A 141 -1.68 -30.29 -24.89
N THR A 142 -2.68 -29.42 -24.72
CA THR A 142 -3.42 -29.24 -23.47
C THR A 142 -4.90 -29.07 -23.76
N HIS A 143 -5.74 -29.46 -22.80
CA HIS A 143 -7.18 -29.19 -22.82
C HIS A 143 -7.73 -29.15 -21.40
N GLU A 144 -8.59 -28.18 -21.10
CA GLU A 144 -9.18 -27.99 -19.78
C GLU A 144 -10.68 -28.18 -19.83
N VAL A 145 -11.22 -28.83 -18.80
CA VAL A 145 -12.65 -29.07 -18.61
C VAL A 145 -13.02 -28.55 -17.23
N SER A 146 -13.96 -27.61 -17.16
CA SER A 146 -14.51 -27.12 -15.89
C SER A 146 -15.79 -27.87 -15.55
N VAL A 147 -15.78 -28.58 -14.42
CA VAL A 147 -16.92 -29.33 -13.87
C VAL A 147 -17.47 -28.54 -12.68
N PRO A 148 -18.73 -28.07 -12.69
CA PRO A 148 -19.31 -27.35 -11.55
C PRO A 148 -19.28 -28.19 -10.27
N LEU A 149 -18.91 -27.59 -9.13
CA LEU A 149 -18.79 -28.32 -7.87
C LEU A 149 -20.13 -28.92 -7.40
N CYS A 150 -21.23 -28.27 -7.77
CA CYS A 150 -22.59 -28.75 -7.46
C CYS A 150 -22.90 -30.13 -8.07
N GLU A 151 -22.19 -30.55 -9.13
CA GLU A 151 -22.34 -31.88 -9.72
C GLU A 151 -21.79 -32.99 -8.83
N PHE A 152 -20.95 -32.63 -7.85
CA PHE A 152 -20.50 -33.53 -6.79
C PHE A 152 -21.36 -33.42 -5.52
N GLY A 153 -22.48 -32.69 -5.57
CA GLY A 153 -23.28 -32.39 -4.39
C GLY A 153 -22.64 -31.37 -3.45
N LEU A 154 -21.66 -30.59 -3.94
CA LEU A 154 -20.99 -29.53 -3.19
C LEU A 154 -21.47 -28.17 -3.69
N ASP A 155 -22.16 -27.41 -2.86
CA ASP A 155 -22.49 -26.01 -3.15
C ASP A 155 -21.75 -25.13 -2.14
N ALA A 156 -20.94 -24.18 -2.63
CA ALA A 156 -20.24 -23.22 -1.79
C ALA A 156 -21.21 -22.33 -0.97
N ALA A 157 -22.49 -22.28 -1.38
CA ALA A 157 -23.56 -21.60 -0.66
C ALA A 157 -24.29 -22.48 0.38
N ASP A 158 -24.03 -23.79 0.47
CA ASP A 158 -24.65 -24.65 1.49
C ASP A 158 -23.82 -24.68 2.78
N THR A 159 -24.47 -24.32 3.88
CA THR A 159 -23.95 -24.39 5.25
C THR A 159 -23.54 -25.81 5.68
N ALA A 160 -24.04 -26.86 5.02
CA ALA A 160 -23.64 -28.24 5.25
C ALA A 160 -22.93 -28.80 4.00
N CYS A 161 -21.63 -29.04 4.13
CA CYS A 161 -20.84 -29.65 3.08
C CYS A 161 -20.07 -30.85 3.67
N ASP A 162 -20.55 -32.05 3.36
CA ASP A 162 -19.89 -33.29 3.74
C ASP A 162 -18.71 -33.55 2.79
N PRO A 163 -17.59 -34.13 3.26
CA PRO A 163 -16.52 -34.60 2.38
C PRO A 163 -17.06 -35.50 1.27
N VAL A 164 -16.76 -35.15 0.02
CA VAL A 164 -17.19 -35.91 -1.16
C VAL A 164 -15.98 -36.53 -1.86
N LYS A 165 -16.21 -37.74 -2.35
CA LYS A 165 -15.26 -38.43 -3.21
C LYS A 165 -15.69 -38.23 -4.66
N ALA A 166 -15.00 -37.37 -5.39
CA ALA A 166 -15.21 -37.13 -6.81
C ALA A 166 -14.60 -38.27 -7.64
N TYR A 167 -15.41 -38.96 -8.44
CA TYR A 167 -14.99 -40.03 -9.34
C TYR A 167 -14.82 -39.50 -10.76
N LEU A 168 -13.64 -39.71 -11.35
CA LEU A 168 -13.24 -39.14 -12.64
C LEU A 168 -12.84 -40.26 -13.61
N ALA A 169 -13.48 -40.30 -14.77
CA ALA A 169 -13.12 -41.15 -15.90
C ALA A 169 -12.64 -40.26 -17.05
N ALA A 170 -11.33 -39.99 -17.06
CA ALA A 170 -10.67 -39.11 -18.03
C ALA A 170 -10.16 -39.91 -19.24
N HIS A 171 -10.88 -39.87 -20.35
CA HIS A 171 -10.51 -40.53 -21.60
C HIS A 171 -9.98 -39.53 -22.62
N ALA A 172 -8.93 -39.91 -23.35
CA ALA A 172 -8.42 -39.15 -24.48
C ALA A 172 -8.15 -40.05 -25.68
N VAL A 173 -8.24 -39.48 -26.88
CA VAL A 173 -7.60 -40.02 -28.08
C VAL A 173 -6.38 -39.15 -28.34
N VAL A 174 -5.22 -39.78 -28.42
CA VAL A 174 -3.94 -39.11 -28.62
C VAL A 174 -3.31 -39.56 -29.92
N GLN A 175 -2.47 -38.70 -30.48
CA GLN A 175 -1.70 -39.01 -31.66
C GLN A 175 -0.24 -38.58 -31.52
N HIS A 176 0.64 -39.29 -32.20
CA HIS A 176 2.05 -38.98 -32.30
C HIS A 176 2.47 -39.04 -33.78
N ASP A 177 3.03 -37.95 -34.29
CA ASP A 177 3.65 -37.91 -35.61
C ASP A 177 5.14 -38.19 -35.44
N ASP A 178 5.63 -39.28 -36.02
CA ASP A 178 7.05 -39.66 -35.97
C ASP A 178 7.93 -38.88 -36.96
N GLY A 179 7.36 -37.90 -37.68
CA GLY A 179 8.05 -37.09 -38.68
C GLY A 179 8.29 -37.82 -40.00
N SER A 180 7.82 -39.07 -40.15
CA SER A 180 7.89 -39.86 -41.39
C SER A 180 6.64 -39.70 -42.28
N GLY A 181 5.63 -38.96 -41.81
CA GLY A 181 4.32 -38.84 -42.44
C GLY A 181 3.33 -39.92 -42.04
N SER A 182 3.65 -40.72 -41.00
CA SER A 182 2.75 -41.70 -40.40
C SER A 182 2.32 -41.21 -39.02
N VAL A 183 1.01 -41.07 -38.81
CA VAL A 183 0.44 -40.68 -37.52
C VAL A 183 0.02 -41.94 -36.77
N GLN A 184 0.61 -42.17 -35.59
CA GLN A 184 0.12 -43.18 -34.65
C GLN A 184 -1.03 -42.57 -33.85
N THR A 185 -2.14 -43.30 -33.69
CA THR A 185 -3.28 -42.88 -32.87
C THR A 185 -3.57 -43.95 -31.82
N GLU A 186 -3.74 -43.54 -30.56
CA GLU A 186 -4.03 -44.41 -29.43
C GLU A 186 -5.17 -43.85 -28.59
N THR A 187 -5.87 -44.73 -27.88
CA THR A 187 -6.75 -44.32 -26.77
C THR A 187 -5.95 -44.25 -25.48
N ALA A 188 -6.25 -43.28 -24.63
CA ALA A 188 -5.59 -43.02 -23.37
C ALA A 188 -6.59 -42.83 -22.22
N TRP A 189 -6.17 -43.19 -21.02
CA TRP A 189 -6.93 -43.00 -19.77
C TRP A 189 -6.02 -42.40 -18.69
N GLY A 190 -6.58 -41.52 -17.86
CA GLY A 190 -5.93 -41.13 -16.60
C GLY A 190 -5.78 -42.36 -15.71
N ASP A 191 -4.57 -42.55 -15.19
CA ASP A 191 -4.17 -43.71 -14.39
C ASP A 191 -5.02 -43.84 -13.13
N GLY A 192 -5.43 -45.07 -12.82
CA GLY A 192 -6.19 -45.35 -11.61
C GLY A 192 -6.69 -46.80 -11.52
N GLU A 193 -7.93 -46.95 -11.09
CA GLU A 193 -8.57 -48.25 -10.96
C GLU A 193 -9.38 -48.62 -12.20
N ARG A 194 -9.29 -49.90 -12.60
CA ARG A 194 -10.04 -50.40 -13.75
C ARG A 194 -11.55 -50.47 -13.46
N LEU A 195 -12.37 -49.86 -14.33
CA LEU A 195 -13.84 -49.85 -14.22
C LEU A 195 -14.47 -51.25 -14.24
N VAL A 196 -13.86 -52.19 -14.96
CA VAL A 196 -14.32 -53.58 -15.04
C VAL A 196 -13.15 -54.57 -14.93
N LYS A 197 -13.36 -55.67 -14.21
CA LYS A 197 -12.34 -56.74 -14.06
C LYS A 197 -11.99 -57.44 -15.38
N LYS A 198 -12.90 -57.43 -16.36
CA LYS A 198 -12.72 -58.11 -17.66
C LYS A 198 -13.49 -57.37 -18.75
N GLY A 199 -12.81 -57.05 -19.85
CA GLY A 199 -13.38 -56.31 -20.97
C GLY A 199 -12.57 -55.06 -21.27
N SER A 200 -13.23 -53.90 -21.24
CA SER A 200 -12.57 -52.59 -21.37
C SER A 200 -11.37 -52.47 -20.42
N TRP A 201 -10.32 -51.79 -20.87
CA TRP A 201 -9.19 -51.41 -20.01
C TRP A 201 -9.38 -50.01 -19.39
N ALA A 202 -10.53 -49.38 -19.62
CA ALA A 202 -10.84 -48.08 -19.07
C ALA A 202 -10.70 -48.01 -17.54
N GLU A 203 -10.16 -46.89 -17.09
CA GLU A 203 -9.83 -46.62 -15.71
C GLU A 203 -10.60 -45.40 -15.20
N TYR A 204 -10.67 -45.29 -13.89
CA TYR A 204 -11.14 -44.12 -13.19
C TYR A 204 -10.20 -43.86 -12.02
N PHE A 205 -10.05 -42.60 -11.65
CA PHE A 205 -9.43 -42.21 -10.40
C PHE A 205 -10.44 -41.43 -9.57
N ASN A 206 -10.08 -41.16 -8.32
CA ASN A 206 -10.93 -40.43 -7.42
C ASN A 206 -10.12 -39.38 -6.68
N MET A 207 -10.75 -38.24 -6.44
CA MET A 207 -10.21 -37.16 -5.63
C MET A 207 -11.14 -36.92 -4.43
N HIS A 208 -10.58 -36.58 -3.28
CA HIS A 208 -11.29 -36.21 -2.07
C HIS A 208 -11.42 -34.69 -2.02
N LEU A 209 -12.66 -34.24 -1.95
CA LEU A 209 -13.05 -32.85 -1.82
C LEU A 209 -13.58 -32.64 -0.42
N GLU A 210 -13.05 -31.64 0.27
CA GLU A 210 -13.54 -31.23 1.59
C GLU A 210 -13.92 -29.75 1.51
N CYS A 211 -15.03 -29.40 2.16
CA CYS A 211 -15.26 -28.01 2.47
C CYS A 211 -14.53 -27.67 3.75
N LYS A 212 -13.74 -26.61 3.68
CA LYS A 212 -13.28 -25.92 4.87
C LYS A 212 -14.16 -24.72 5.09
N ASP A 213 -14.55 -24.51 6.35
CA ASP A 213 -14.77 -23.14 6.81
C ASP A 213 -13.52 -22.36 6.39
N GLU A 214 -13.67 -21.14 5.84
CA GLU A 214 -12.52 -20.25 5.64
C GLU A 214 -11.62 -20.40 6.87
N PRO A 215 -10.33 -20.78 6.72
CA PRO A 215 -9.52 -21.06 7.89
C PRO A 215 -9.68 -19.87 8.82
N GLU A 216 -10.13 -20.12 10.06
CA GLU A 216 -10.02 -19.08 11.08
C GLU A 216 -8.59 -18.58 10.96
N PRO A 217 -8.38 -17.25 10.83
CA PRO A 217 -7.05 -16.70 10.75
C PRO A 217 -6.23 -17.38 11.85
N PRO A 218 -4.98 -17.81 11.55
CA PRO A 218 -4.15 -18.47 12.56
C PRO A 218 -4.33 -17.71 13.87
N PRO A 219 -4.53 -18.39 15.02
CA PRO A 219 -4.71 -17.67 16.28
C PRO A 219 -3.61 -16.62 16.31
N PRO A 220 -3.97 -15.32 16.44
CA PRO A 220 -3.00 -14.26 16.25
C PRO A 220 -1.76 -14.65 17.03
N PRO A 221 -0.55 -14.54 16.45
CA PRO A 221 0.68 -14.77 17.20
C PRO A 221 0.46 -14.06 18.52
N VAL A 222 0.56 -14.80 19.65
CA VAL A 222 0.14 -14.32 20.98
C VAL A 222 0.57 -12.88 21.07
N ALA A 223 -0.37 -11.94 20.99
CA ALA A 223 -0.01 -10.55 20.75
C ALA A 223 0.82 -10.15 21.97
N THR A 224 2.13 -10.05 21.78
CA THR A 224 2.99 -9.50 22.79
C THR A 224 2.63 -8.03 22.81
N CYS A 225 2.43 -7.49 24.00
CA CYS A 225 2.09 -6.08 24.14
C CYS A 225 3.32 -5.34 24.62
N GLU A 226 3.67 -4.27 23.93
CA GLU A 226 4.79 -3.40 24.25
C GLU A 226 4.30 -2.00 24.58
N THR A 227 5.11 -1.30 25.38
CA THR A 227 4.86 0.13 25.65
C THR A 227 5.21 0.93 24.40
N ALA A 228 4.32 1.83 23.99
CA ALA A 228 4.49 2.70 22.83
C ALA A 228 4.34 4.18 23.18
N PHE A 229 5.08 5.04 22.48
CA PHE A 229 4.98 6.49 22.58
C PHE A 229 5.05 7.17 21.21
N ALA A 230 4.32 8.28 21.05
CA ALA A 230 4.45 9.12 19.86
C ALA A 230 5.66 10.06 19.96
N LEU A 231 6.30 10.28 18.82
CA LEU A 231 7.47 11.15 18.65
C LEU A 231 7.19 12.16 17.54
N ALA A 232 7.29 13.47 17.82
CA ALA A 232 7.03 14.51 16.82
C ALA A 232 8.00 14.47 15.62
N GLY A 233 9.27 14.09 15.84
CA GLY A 233 10.26 13.86 14.79
C GLY A 233 10.77 15.13 14.11
N ASN A 234 10.47 16.30 14.69
CA ASN A 234 10.84 17.63 14.17
C ASN A 234 11.89 18.33 15.06
N GLY A 235 12.37 17.67 16.13
CA GLY A 235 13.35 18.21 17.06
C GLY A 235 12.76 18.97 18.25
N ASP A 236 11.43 19.08 18.33
CA ASP A 236 10.70 19.69 19.45
C ASP A 236 10.27 18.67 20.52
N GLU A 237 10.67 17.41 20.36
CA GLU A 237 10.53 16.35 21.36
C GLU A 237 11.59 16.44 22.46
N THR A 238 11.21 16.03 23.67
CA THR A 238 12.14 15.85 24.80
C THR A 238 11.95 14.47 25.39
N CYS A 239 13.00 13.63 25.33
CA CYS A 239 13.02 12.34 26.03
C CYS A 239 12.94 12.58 27.54
N PHE A 240 12.13 11.79 28.25
CA PHE A 240 11.98 11.92 29.71
C PHE A 240 13.28 11.69 30.47
N ILE A 241 14.13 10.78 29.99
CA ILE A 241 15.34 10.36 30.69
C ILE A 241 16.41 11.43 30.52
N GLY A 242 16.95 11.92 31.64
CA GLY A 242 18.01 12.92 31.63
C GLY A 242 17.53 14.35 31.37
N ALA A 243 16.21 14.57 31.34
CA ALA A 243 15.62 15.88 31.13
C ALA A 243 15.47 16.67 32.44
N ASP A 244 15.58 17.98 32.31
CA ASP A 244 15.39 19.00 33.35
C ASP A 244 14.17 19.84 32.95
N PHE A 245 12.97 19.33 33.23
CA PHE A 245 11.70 19.95 32.88
C PHE A 245 11.33 21.10 33.83
N ASP A 246 11.83 21.10 35.06
CA ASP A 246 11.58 22.17 36.04
C ASP A 246 12.57 23.34 35.95
N GLY A 247 13.67 23.15 35.23
CA GLY A 247 14.68 24.16 34.94
C GLY A 247 15.58 24.48 36.13
N ASP A 248 15.70 23.58 37.11
CA ASP A 248 16.51 23.78 38.31
C ASP A 248 18.01 23.48 38.09
N GLY A 249 18.37 22.97 36.91
CA GLY A 249 19.71 22.61 36.50
C GLY A 249 20.11 21.17 36.82
N ASN A 250 19.17 20.33 37.25
CA ASN A 250 19.37 18.91 37.50
C ASN A 250 18.38 18.05 36.69
N ASP A 251 18.76 16.80 36.43
CA ASP A 251 17.87 15.78 35.88
C ASP A 251 16.74 15.49 36.87
N ASP A 252 15.48 15.52 36.40
CA ASP A 252 14.27 15.18 37.17
C ASP A 252 14.28 13.71 37.64
N GLY A 253 15.20 12.89 37.14
CA GLY A 253 15.47 11.55 37.64
C GLY A 253 14.49 10.50 37.12
N PHE A 254 13.82 10.77 35.99
CA PHE A 254 12.93 9.83 35.36
C PHE A 254 13.70 8.66 34.74
N ASN A 255 13.31 7.44 35.12
CA ASN A 255 13.90 6.20 34.58
C ASN A 255 13.03 5.55 33.49
N ARG A 256 11.82 6.08 33.24
CA ARG A 256 10.90 5.62 32.19
C ARG A 256 11.18 6.41 30.92
N TRP A 257 11.20 5.73 29.78
CA TRP A 257 11.35 6.36 28.47
C TRP A 257 10.00 6.84 27.94
N GLY A 258 10.06 7.73 26.96
CA GLY A 258 8.91 8.40 26.34
C GLY A 258 9.25 9.84 26.02
N TRP A 259 8.36 10.52 25.30
CA TRP A 259 8.60 11.88 24.82
C TRP A 259 7.50 12.85 25.23
N SER A 260 7.92 14.04 25.63
CA SER A 260 7.08 15.24 25.68
C SER A 260 7.32 16.02 24.40
N ASN A 261 6.27 16.26 23.63
CA ASN A 261 6.37 16.90 22.31
C ASN A 261 5.79 18.32 22.39
N ALA A 262 6.61 19.34 22.16
CA ALA A 262 6.12 20.72 22.11
C ALA A 262 5.39 20.99 20.78
N VAL A 263 4.28 21.73 20.84
CA VAL A 263 3.41 22.01 19.69
C VAL A 263 2.97 23.46 19.69
N SER A 264 3.17 24.14 18.56
CA SER A 264 2.75 25.53 18.35
C SER A 264 1.35 25.61 17.72
N PRO A 265 0.60 26.70 17.92
CA PRO A 265 -0.65 26.94 17.20
C PRO A 265 -0.49 26.86 15.67
N GLY A 266 -1.42 26.18 15.00
CA GLY A 266 -1.41 25.96 13.55
C GLY A 266 -0.75 24.65 13.10
N THR A 267 -0.38 23.77 14.02
CA THR A 267 0.19 22.46 13.69
C THR A 267 -0.86 21.53 13.09
N HIS A 268 -0.52 20.92 11.95
CA HIS A 268 -1.16 19.74 11.39
C HIS A 268 -0.04 18.79 10.97
N MET A 269 0.22 17.76 11.78
CA MET A 269 1.36 16.85 11.59
C MET A 269 1.00 15.43 11.98
N GLN A 270 1.59 14.45 11.32
CA GLN A 270 1.49 13.05 11.69
C GLN A 270 2.80 12.59 12.34
N TRP A 271 2.71 12.01 13.53
CA TRP A 271 3.85 11.59 14.34
C TRP A 271 3.93 10.06 14.36
N PRO A 272 5.11 9.45 14.14
CA PRO A 272 5.26 8.02 14.35
C PRO A 272 5.03 7.63 15.82
N VAL A 273 4.39 6.48 16.03
CA VAL A 273 4.21 5.85 17.34
C VAL A 273 5.10 4.61 17.41
N TYR A 274 6.13 4.67 18.26
CA TYR A 274 7.10 3.58 18.41
C TYR A 274 6.83 2.78 19.67
N ALA A 275 6.66 1.47 19.53
CA ALA A 275 6.68 0.50 20.61
C ALA A 275 8.11 0.03 20.90
N ALA A 276 8.38 -0.42 22.13
CA ALA A 276 9.67 -0.99 22.55
C ALA A 276 10.93 -0.09 22.37
N ALA A 277 10.77 1.21 22.14
CA ALA A 277 11.87 2.18 21.98
C ALA A 277 12.52 2.58 23.33
N GLY A 278 12.86 1.58 24.14
CA GLY A 278 13.46 1.73 25.46
C GLY A 278 14.68 2.66 25.45
N GLN A 279 14.82 3.46 26.51
CA GLN A 279 15.85 4.51 26.61
C GLN A 279 15.71 5.62 25.54
N CYS A 280 14.53 5.79 24.95
CA CYS A 280 14.29 6.70 23.83
C CYS A 280 15.18 6.39 22.60
N ASN A 281 15.59 5.13 22.45
CA ASN A 281 16.40 4.69 21.33
C ASN A 281 15.51 4.10 20.23
N LEU A 282 15.32 4.86 19.15
CA LEU A 282 14.49 4.46 18.02
C LEU A 282 15.04 3.24 17.26
N GLY A 283 16.35 2.97 17.34
CA GLY A 283 16.93 1.77 16.70
C GLY A 283 16.49 0.45 17.32
N ASN A 284 15.87 0.50 18.50
CA ASN A 284 15.23 -0.64 19.15
C ASN A 284 13.69 -0.62 19.02
N GLY A 285 13.13 0.45 18.46
CA GLY A 285 11.70 0.69 18.43
C GLY A 285 11.05 0.07 17.20
N GLU A 286 9.87 -0.50 17.38
CA GLU A 286 9.00 -0.97 16.30
C GLU A 286 7.93 0.09 16.02
N LEU A 287 7.65 0.37 14.74
CA LEU A 287 6.66 1.38 14.37
C LEU A 287 5.27 0.75 14.34
N VAL A 288 4.42 1.08 15.31
CA VAL A 288 3.11 0.43 15.50
C VAL A 288 1.92 1.24 14.98
N GLY A 289 2.14 2.51 14.65
CA GLY A 289 1.09 3.38 14.15
C GLY A 289 1.53 4.82 14.01
N HIS A 290 0.56 5.68 13.73
CA HIS A 290 0.73 7.10 13.53
C HIS A 290 -0.24 7.87 14.40
N LEU A 291 0.20 9.00 14.93
CA LEU A 291 -0.64 9.96 15.65
C LEU A 291 -0.73 11.25 14.85
N THR A 292 -1.89 11.50 14.24
CA THR A 292 -2.20 12.76 13.58
C THR A 292 -2.57 13.81 14.62
N VAL A 293 -1.86 14.93 14.66
CA VAL A 293 -2.02 16.04 15.60
C VAL A 293 -2.48 17.29 14.84
N ASP A 294 -3.67 17.75 15.19
CA ASP A 294 -4.32 18.96 14.69
C ASP A 294 -4.47 19.97 15.83
N TYR A 295 -3.71 21.07 15.84
CA TYR A 295 -3.81 22.10 16.87
C TYR A 295 -4.01 23.50 16.26
N ASP A 296 -5.17 24.11 16.50
CA ASP A 296 -5.53 25.42 15.93
C ASP A 296 -5.19 26.63 16.82
N GLY A 297 -4.56 26.39 17.98
CA GLY A 297 -4.28 27.41 18.99
C GLY A 297 -5.35 27.55 20.07
N SER A 298 -6.46 26.82 19.96
CA SER A 298 -7.55 26.81 20.93
C SER A 298 -8.08 25.40 21.24
N SER A 299 -7.96 24.49 20.28
CA SER A 299 -8.35 23.09 20.38
C SER A 299 -7.29 22.21 19.71
N ALA A 300 -6.91 21.13 20.38
CA ALA A 300 -6.02 20.11 19.84
C ALA A 300 -6.77 18.79 19.68
N THR A 301 -6.73 18.21 18.49
CA THR A 301 -7.22 16.86 18.21
C THR A 301 -6.04 15.95 17.89
N VAL A 302 -6.00 14.79 18.55
CA VAL A 302 -5.04 13.73 18.22
C VAL A 302 -5.81 12.50 17.75
N THR A 303 -5.38 11.89 16.65
CA THR A 303 -6.00 10.70 16.07
C THR A 303 -4.93 9.65 15.84
N PHE A 304 -5.06 8.50 16.49
CA PHE A 304 -4.17 7.37 16.24
C PHE A 304 -4.71 6.53 15.09
N ASP A 305 -3.84 6.13 14.18
CA ASP A 305 -4.10 5.18 13.11
C ASP A 305 -3.03 4.09 13.13
N ARG A 306 -3.44 2.82 13.22
CA ARG A 306 -2.49 1.70 13.26
C ARG A 306 -1.70 1.54 11.96
N ILE A 307 -0.53 0.93 12.07
CA ILE A 307 0.20 0.30 10.95
C ILE A 307 0.19 -1.21 11.16
N GLY A 308 0.23 -1.97 10.06
CA GLY A 308 0.34 -3.43 10.13
C GLY A 308 -0.84 -4.09 10.84
N ASP A 309 -0.56 -5.13 11.61
CA ASP A 309 -1.51 -5.92 12.39
C ASP A 309 -1.59 -5.49 13.87
N PHE A 310 -0.95 -4.38 14.25
CA PHE A 310 -0.98 -3.87 15.62
C PHE A 310 -2.37 -3.35 16.03
N ALA A 311 -2.67 -3.47 17.32
CA ALA A 311 -3.84 -2.93 17.96
C ALA A 311 -3.49 -2.34 19.34
N LEU A 312 -4.32 -1.44 19.87
CA LEU A 312 -4.11 -0.83 21.18
C LEU A 312 -5.05 -1.42 22.23
N ASP A 313 -4.47 -1.77 23.37
CA ASP A 313 -5.19 -2.23 24.58
C ASP A 313 -5.39 -1.09 25.60
N GLU A 314 -4.47 -0.14 25.65
CA GLU A 314 -4.56 1.01 26.56
C GLU A 314 -4.02 2.25 25.87
N GLU A 315 -4.62 3.40 26.17
CA GLU A 315 -4.13 4.71 25.73
C GLU A 315 -4.12 5.69 26.91
N HIS A 316 -3.04 6.45 27.01
CA HIS A 316 -2.84 7.48 28.02
C HIS A 316 -2.31 8.75 27.35
N LEU A 317 -3.04 9.85 27.50
CA LEU A 317 -2.77 11.09 26.79
C LEU A 317 -2.73 12.29 27.73
N TYR A 318 -1.68 13.09 27.58
CA TYR A 318 -1.57 14.42 28.16
C TYR A 318 -1.49 15.46 27.05
N ILE A 319 -2.34 16.49 27.13
CA ILE A 319 -2.28 17.69 26.31
C ILE A 319 -2.41 18.89 27.26
N GLY A 320 -1.38 19.73 27.37
CA GLY A 320 -1.38 20.83 28.32
C GLY A 320 -0.34 21.91 28.04
N SER A 321 -0.34 22.97 28.85
CA SER A 321 0.57 24.12 28.70
C SER A 321 1.91 23.97 29.42
N GLU A 322 2.10 22.88 30.17
CA GLU A 322 3.37 22.54 30.81
C GLU A 322 3.97 21.31 30.11
N PRO A 323 5.29 21.08 30.17
CA PRO A 323 5.93 19.93 29.50
C PRO A 323 5.36 18.57 29.91
N LEU A 324 4.93 18.44 31.17
CA LEU A 324 4.39 17.21 31.72
C LEU A 324 3.24 17.52 32.68
N PRO A 325 2.32 16.56 32.94
CA PRO A 325 1.38 16.70 34.02
C PRO A 325 2.10 16.67 35.38
N ARG A 326 1.43 17.18 36.41
CA ARG A 326 1.92 17.15 37.79
C ARG A 326 1.18 16.09 38.60
N ASP A 327 1.89 15.46 39.52
CA ASP A 327 1.32 14.51 40.46
C ASP A 327 0.64 15.21 41.66
N ALA A 328 0.24 14.42 42.66
CA ALA A 328 -0.43 14.94 43.85
C ALA A 328 0.49 15.77 44.78
N THR A 329 1.81 15.66 44.66
CA THR A 329 2.77 16.49 45.41
C THR A 329 3.13 17.77 44.66
N GLY A 330 2.77 17.87 43.38
CA GLY A 330 2.99 19.03 42.52
C GLY A 330 4.24 18.90 41.65
N ASP A 331 4.88 17.75 41.65
CA ASP A 331 6.09 17.45 40.87
C ASP A 331 5.68 16.88 39.50
N TYR A 332 6.52 17.03 38.47
CA TYR A 332 6.22 16.45 37.15
C TYR A 332 6.15 14.93 37.22
N THR A 333 5.27 14.34 36.41
CA THR A 333 5.12 12.88 36.32
C THR A 333 5.11 12.36 34.89
N VAL A 334 5.78 11.24 34.71
CA VAL A 334 5.79 10.44 33.47
C VAL A 334 5.02 9.13 33.63
N ALA A 335 4.26 8.98 34.72
CA ALA A 335 3.45 7.79 34.95
C ALA A 335 2.17 7.86 34.11
N PRO A 336 1.94 6.95 33.14
CA PRO A 336 0.80 7.05 32.23
C PRO A 336 -0.55 7.12 32.94
N GLY A 337 -0.76 6.28 33.97
CA GLY A 337 -1.99 6.29 34.78
C GLY A 337 -2.23 7.57 35.60
N GLN A 338 -1.35 8.57 35.54
CA GLN A 338 -1.54 9.90 36.12
C GLN A 338 -1.85 10.96 35.06
N TYR A 339 -1.98 10.59 33.79
CA TYR A 339 -2.35 11.50 32.72
C TYR A 339 -3.87 11.82 32.78
N PRO A 340 -4.29 13.00 32.29
CA PRO A 340 -5.70 13.41 32.36
C PRO A 340 -6.64 12.53 31.54
N ILE A 341 -6.16 11.95 30.45
CA ILE A 341 -6.92 11.07 29.57
C ILE A 341 -6.33 9.67 29.69
N VAL A 342 -7.16 8.73 30.13
CA VAL A 342 -6.82 7.31 30.29
C VAL A 342 -7.99 6.50 29.72
N VAL A 343 -7.70 5.65 28.75
CA VAL A 343 -8.69 4.88 28.00
C VAL A 343 -8.25 3.42 27.97
N GLU A 344 -9.13 2.56 28.47
CA GLU A 344 -9.01 1.11 28.26
C GLU A 344 -9.64 0.80 26.91
N LEU A 345 -8.93 0.06 26.08
CA LEU A 345 -9.29 -0.31 24.72
C LEU A 345 -9.36 -1.84 24.63
N ASP A 346 -9.93 -2.34 23.54
CA ASP A 346 -10.05 -3.78 23.25
C ASP A 346 -9.72 -3.95 21.77
N ASP A 347 -8.45 -4.24 21.47
CA ASP A 347 -7.89 -4.32 20.12
C ASP A 347 -8.23 -3.11 19.22
N ALA A 348 -8.12 -1.89 19.77
CA ALA A 348 -8.47 -0.69 19.02
C ALA A 348 -7.46 -0.40 17.90
N THR A 349 -7.97 -0.18 16.69
CA THR A 349 -7.15 0.08 15.48
C THR A 349 -7.03 1.56 15.15
N GLN A 350 -7.90 2.37 15.74
CA GLN A 350 -7.97 3.82 15.58
C GLN A 350 -8.60 4.45 16.84
N THR A 351 -8.06 5.58 17.29
CA THR A 351 -8.63 6.38 18.39
C THR A 351 -8.61 7.85 18.01
N SER A 352 -9.45 8.68 18.67
CA SER A 352 -9.43 10.12 18.45
C SER A 352 -9.88 10.87 19.69
N HIS A 353 -9.10 11.89 20.07
CA HIS A 353 -9.28 12.68 21.28
C HIS A 353 -9.13 14.16 20.98
N THR A 354 -10.10 14.97 21.42
CA THR A 354 -10.08 16.43 21.29
C THR A 354 -10.05 17.09 22.66
N VAL A 355 -9.14 18.05 22.84
CA VAL A 355 -9.01 18.87 24.04
C VAL A 355 -9.18 20.34 23.66
N ASP A 356 -10.22 20.96 24.20
CA ASP A 356 -10.55 22.37 24.01
C ASP A 356 -10.01 23.26 25.14
N GLY A 357 -9.98 24.58 24.89
CA GLY A 357 -9.64 25.58 25.90
C GLY A 357 -8.14 25.74 26.10
N LEU A 358 -7.36 25.34 25.11
CA LEU A 358 -5.91 25.50 25.05
C LEU A 358 -5.54 26.92 24.60
N GLY A 359 -4.26 27.24 24.70
CA GLY A 359 -3.73 28.50 24.20
C GLY A 359 -2.22 28.61 24.35
N GLY A 360 -1.59 29.28 23.38
CA GLY A 360 -0.13 29.34 23.29
C GLY A 360 0.46 28.01 22.84
N ASP A 361 1.75 27.82 23.10
CA ASP A 361 2.40 26.53 22.87
C ASP A 361 1.90 25.51 23.91
N ILE A 362 1.72 24.28 23.46
CA ILE A 362 1.27 23.15 24.28
C ILE A 362 2.30 22.03 24.21
N TYR A 363 2.12 21.04 25.07
CA TYR A 363 2.88 19.82 25.08
C TYR A 363 1.93 18.63 25.00
N ILE A 364 2.31 17.65 24.18
CA ILE A 364 1.58 16.40 23.99
C ILE A 364 2.46 15.23 24.40
N VAL A 365 1.95 14.41 25.29
CA VAL A 365 2.50 13.09 25.59
C VAL A 365 1.45 12.05 25.23
N TYR A 366 1.78 11.21 24.26
CA TYR A 366 0.95 10.08 23.86
C TYR A 366 1.65 8.79 24.25
N HIS A 367 1.03 8.02 25.13
CA HIS A 367 1.47 6.69 25.54
C HIS A 367 0.37 5.67 25.21
N ALA A 368 0.75 4.52 24.70
CA ALA A 368 -0.17 3.42 24.46
C ALA A 368 0.45 2.07 24.84
N VAL A 369 -0.40 1.07 25.05
CA VAL A 369 -0.01 -0.34 25.07
C VAL A 369 -0.42 -0.91 23.71
N ALA A 370 0.58 -1.21 22.87
CA ALA A 370 0.36 -1.73 21.52
C ALA A 370 0.65 -3.23 21.51
N CYS A 371 -0.28 -4.01 20.99
CA CYS A 371 -0.23 -5.47 20.92
C CYS A 371 -0.15 -5.91 19.46
N GLY A 372 0.74 -6.85 19.15
CA GLY A 372 0.89 -7.39 17.80
C GLY A 372 2.11 -8.29 17.67
N GLY A 373 2.49 -8.58 16.43
CA GLY A 373 3.70 -9.35 16.14
C GLY A 373 4.97 -8.51 16.31
N PHE A 374 5.50 -8.43 17.53
CA PHE A 374 6.86 -7.94 17.72
C PHE A 374 7.85 -9.03 17.31
N ASP A 375 8.78 -8.71 16.40
CA ASP A 375 9.87 -9.62 16.04
C ASP A 375 10.76 -9.82 17.28
N ASP A 376 10.47 -10.86 18.04
CA ASP A 376 11.32 -11.32 19.14
C ASP A 376 12.67 -11.71 18.53
N GLY A 377 13.62 -10.78 18.54
CA GLY A 377 15.03 -11.09 18.37
C GLY A 377 15.42 -12.11 19.44
N ASP A 378 15.34 -13.40 19.11
CA ASP A 378 15.50 -14.52 20.04
C ASP A 378 16.89 -14.49 20.68
N GLY A 379 16.96 -13.81 21.82
CA GLY A 379 17.98 -13.91 22.83
C GLY A 379 17.82 -15.21 23.64
N GLY A 380 17.90 -16.35 22.98
CA GLY A 380 17.95 -17.68 23.58
C GLY A 380 19.39 -18.08 23.91
N GLY A 381 19.76 -17.99 25.19
CA GLY A 381 21.13 -18.21 25.69
C GLY A 381 21.74 -19.59 25.44
N GLY A 382 23.05 -19.58 25.17
CA GLY A 382 23.93 -20.74 25.21
C GLY A 382 25.35 -20.34 25.65
N ASP A 383 25.66 -20.56 26.93
CA ASP A 383 27.00 -20.45 27.52
C ASP A 383 28.02 -21.33 26.78
N GLY A 384 29.22 -20.78 26.51
CA GLY A 384 30.37 -21.58 26.08
C GLY A 384 31.52 -20.76 25.53
N GLY A 385 32.38 -20.23 26.41
CA GLY A 385 33.52 -19.39 26.06
C GLY A 385 34.56 -20.01 25.12
N GLY A 386 35.27 -19.13 24.42
CA GLY A 386 36.48 -19.45 23.67
C GLY A 386 36.99 -18.22 22.92
N SER A 387 38.11 -17.66 23.39
CA SER A 387 38.95 -16.73 22.62
C SER A 387 39.33 -17.34 21.27
N ASP A 388 39.28 -16.55 20.21
CA ASP A 388 40.49 -16.08 19.52
C ASP A 388 40.12 -15.17 18.34
N GLY A 389 40.95 -14.15 18.12
CA GLY A 389 40.85 -13.27 16.98
C GLY A 389 41.03 -14.03 15.66
N GLY A 390 40.23 -13.65 14.68
CA GLY A 390 40.32 -14.12 13.31
C GLY A 390 39.83 -13.03 12.37
N ASP A 391 40.79 -12.28 11.87
CA ASP A 391 40.68 -11.42 10.69
C ASP A 391 40.13 -12.27 9.53
N GLY A 392 38.85 -12.08 9.22
CA GLY A 392 38.11 -12.80 8.19
C GLY A 392 37.61 -11.81 7.16
N GLY A 393 38.48 -11.47 6.19
CA GLY A 393 38.10 -10.71 5.01
C GLY A 393 36.91 -11.37 4.32
N GLY A 394 35.77 -10.67 4.38
CA GLY A 394 34.57 -10.98 3.62
C GLY A 394 34.79 -10.65 2.15
N ASP A 395 34.38 -11.60 1.32
CA ASP A 395 34.39 -11.58 -0.12
C ASP A 395 33.75 -10.31 -0.69
N GLY A 396 34.46 -9.64 -1.60
CA GLY A 396 34.02 -8.42 -2.29
C GLY A 396 32.98 -8.73 -3.35
N GLY A 397 31.82 -9.24 -2.92
CA GLY A 397 30.60 -9.21 -3.73
C GLY A 397 30.22 -7.75 -3.91
N VAL A 398 30.36 -7.25 -5.15
CA VAL A 398 29.81 -5.95 -5.52
C VAL A 398 28.30 -6.04 -5.31
N CYS A 399 27.78 -5.39 -4.27
CA CYS A 399 26.37 -5.08 -4.21
C CYS A 399 26.09 -4.18 -5.41
N THR A 400 25.19 -4.62 -6.29
CA THR A 400 24.78 -3.84 -7.45
C THR A 400 23.31 -3.52 -7.26
N ASP A 401 23.02 -2.32 -6.77
CA ASP A 401 21.66 -1.79 -6.80
C ASP A 401 21.15 -1.74 -8.25
N PRO A 402 20.02 -2.41 -8.57
CA PRO A 402 19.45 -2.38 -9.90
C PRO A 402 19.03 -0.97 -10.36
N LEU A 403 18.75 -0.05 -9.44
CA LEU A 403 18.34 1.33 -9.73
C LEU A 403 19.53 2.26 -9.99
N ALA A 404 20.76 1.86 -9.66
CA ALA A 404 21.95 2.69 -9.87
C ALA A 404 22.17 3.09 -11.34
N ALA A 405 21.63 2.32 -12.29
CA ALA A 405 21.66 2.64 -13.72
C ALA A 405 20.82 3.86 -14.12
N LEU A 406 19.90 4.31 -13.25
CA LEU A 406 19.07 5.50 -13.45
C LEU A 406 19.71 6.77 -12.88
N ASN A 407 20.81 6.64 -12.12
CA ASN A 407 21.52 7.77 -11.54
C ASN A 407 22.07 8.69 -12.64
N ASP A 408 21.96 9.99 -12.42
CA ASP A 408 22.45 10.99 -13.36
C ASP A 408 23.13 12.13 -12.62
N ASP A 409 24.35 12.46 -13.04
CA ASP A 409 25.12 13.64 -12.62
C ASP A 409 24.99 14.80 -13.61
N PHE A 410 24.17 14.64 -14.64
CA PHE A 410 23.94 15.62 -15.71
C PHE A 410 25.23 16.06 -16.42
N ASP A 411 26.21 15.15 -16.53
CA ASP A 411 27.40 15.32 -17.36
C ASP A 411 27.09 15.21 -18.88
N GLY A 412 25.94 14.62 -19.22
CA GLY A 412 25.47 14.33 -20.57
C GLY A 412 24.31 15.21 -21.05
N ASP A 413 23.57 14.73 -22.04
CA ASP A 413 22.29 15.33 -22.45
C ASP A 413 21.10 14.62 -21.78
N LEU A 414 19.89 15.15 -21.97
CA LEU A 414 18.67 14.60 -21.36
C LEU A 414 18.04 13.43 -22.14
N SER A 415 18.80 12.74 -23.00
CA SER A 415 18.24 11.68 -23.87
C SER A 415 17.68 10.48 -23.10
N ALA A 416 18.13 10.26 -21.87
CA ALA A 416 17.58 9.24 -20.99
C ALA A 416 16.22 9.63 -20.39
N TRP A 417 15.90 10.93 -20.29
CA TRP A 417 14.78 11.44 -19.51
C TRP A 417 13.51 11.66 -20.32
N SER A 418 12.36 11.43 -19.67
CA SER A 418 11.06 11.84 -20.18
C SER A 418 10.68 13.21 -19.62
N ILE A 419 10.36 14.17 -20.49
CA ILE A 419 9.89 15.50 -20.09
C ILE A 419 8.37 15.53 -20.29
N TYR A 420 7.64 15.41 -19.19
CA TYR A 420 6.19 15.58 -19.16
C TYR A 420 5.86 17.08 -19.22
N ASN A 421 4.85 17.46 -20.01
CA ASN A 421 4.46 18.86 -20.25
C ASN A 421 5.63 19.78 -20.63
N PRO A 422 6.38 19.49 -21.71
CA PRO A 422 7.58 20.25 -22.09
C PRO A 422 7.29 21.70 -22.53
N GLN A 423 6.03 22.04 -22.80
CA GLN A 423 5.62 23.42 -23.10
C GLN A 423 5.59 24.32 -21.86
N ASP A 424 5.61 23.73 -20.65
CA ASP A 424 5.44 24.45 -19.39
C ASP A 424 6.78 24.92 -18.79
N ALA A 425 7.92 24.53 -19.37
CA ALA A 425 9.23 25.00 -18.97
C ALA A 425 10.27 24.83 -20.08
N ALA A 426 11.29 25.68 -20.06
CA ALA A 426 12.54 25.36 -20.74
C ALA A 426 13.38 24.43 -19.84
N VAL A 427 13.72 23.25 -20.35
CA VAL A 427 14.49 22.22 -19.63
C VAL A 427 15.80 21.99 -20.36
N SER A 428 16.92 22.07 -19.66
CA SER A 428 18.26 21.89 -20.26
C SER A 428 19.28 21.42 -19.24
N VAL A 429 20.44 20.96 -19.70
CA VAL A 429 21.62 20.78 -18.83
C VAL A 429 22.52 21.99 -19.01
N THR A 430 22.77 22.71 -17.93
CA THR A 430 23.62 23.91 -17.92
C THR A 430 24.60 23.83 -16.74
N GLY A 431 25.90 23.91 -17.04
CA GLY A 431 26.93 23.90 -15.99
C GLY A 431 27.11 22.56 -15.27
N GLY A 432 26.67 21.45 -15.86
CA GLY A 432 26.72 20.12 -15.24
C GLY A 432 25.57 19.86 -14.27
N ALA A 433 24.47 20.60 -14.39
CA ALA A 433 23.26 20.39 -13.62
C ALA A 433 22.04 20.45 -14.54
N LEU A 434 20.97 19.73 -14.18
CA LEU A 434 19.66 19.95 -14.77
C LEU A 434 19.19 21.34 -14.40
N GLU A 435 18.64 22.07 -15.37
CA GLU A 435 18.02 23.38 -15.19
C GLU A 435 16.59 23.36 -15.75
N ILE A 436 15.65 23.80 -14.92
CA ILE A 436 14.22 23.96 -15.26
C ILE A 436 13.83 25.43 -15.06
N LEU A 437 13.42 26.07 -16.15
CA LEU A 437 12.91 27.45 -16.16
C LEU A 437 11.42 27.42 -16.53
N PRO A 438 10.50 27.40 -15.53
CA PRO A 438 9.07 27.30 -15.81
C PRO A 438 8.54 28.54 -16.51
N VAL A 439 7.52 28.35 -17.33
CA VAL A 439 6.68 29.44 -17.84
C VAL A 439 5.62 29.78 -16.79
N HIS A 440 5.07 30.99 -16.88
CA HIS A 440 4.03 31.44 -15.98
C HIS A 440 2.69 30.75 -16.26
N GLY A 441 2.07 30.15 -15.23
CA GLY A 441 0.67 29.70 -15.26
C GLY A 441 0.44 28.23 -14.92
N PRO A 442 1.20 27.25 -15.47
CA PRO A 442 1.06 25.85 -15.09
C PRO A 442 1.49 25.61 -13.65
N GLY A 443 0.79 24.72 -12.96
CA GLY A 443 1.04 24.41 -11.55
C GLY A 443 0.38 23.11 -11.14
N TRP A 444 1.05 22.37 -10.26
CA TRP A 444 0.51 21.14 -9.71
C TRP A 444 -0.50 21.45 -8.60
N TYR A 445 -1.78 21.65 -8.91
CA TYR A 445 -2.84 21.92 -7.93
C TYR A 445 -4.24 21.57 -8.44
N ASN A 446 -5.03 20.84 -7.64
CA ASN A 446 -6.42 20.44 -7.92
C ASN A 446 -6.66 19.91 -9.35
N GLY A 447 -5.82 19.00 -9.82
CA GLY A 447 -5.84 18.44 -11.18
C GLY A 447 -5.07 19.25 -12.23
N GLY A 448 -4.58 20.45 -11.87
CA GLY A 448 -3.58 21.17 -12.64
C GLY A 448 -2.25 20.42 -12.64
N GLU A 449 -1.55 20.53 -13.76
CA GLU A 449 -0.27 19.87 -13.98
C GLU A 449 0.74 20.89 -14.53
N ALA A 450 2.03 20.57 -14.38
CA ALA A 450 3.13 21.35 -14.91
C ALA A 450 4.23 20.40 -15.43
N VAL A 451 5.42 20.94 -15.71
CA VAL A 451 6.55 20.13 -16.14
C VAL A 451 6.95 19.11 -15.05
N HIS A 452 7.32 17.91 -15.48
CA HIS A 452 7.95 16.89 -14.64
C HIS A 452 8.99 16.15 -15.48
N VAL A 453 10.27 16.27 -15.10
CA VAL A 453 11.40 15.55 -15.73
C VAL A 453 11.55 14.23 -14.99
N ASN A 454 11.29 13.10 -15.66
CA ASN A 454 11.05 11.84 -14.96
C ASN A 454 11.66 10.59 -15.61
N GLN A 455 11.85 9.57 -14.76
CA GLN A 455 12.17 8.18 -15.08
C GLN A 455 11.09 7.25 -14.49
N PRO A 456 10.79 6.11 -15.12
CA PRO A 456 9.97 5.06 -14.51
C PRO A 456 10.79 4.31 -13.44
N VAL A 457 10.17 4.08 -12.28
CA VAL A 457 10.75 3.29 -11.18
C VAL A 457 9.66 2.41 -10.57
N ALA A 458 10.01 1.16 -10.28
CA ALA A 458 9.07 0.17 -9.74
C ALA A 458 9.47 -0.31 -8.35
N GLY A 459 8.46 -0.61 -7.53
CA GLY A 459 8.64 -1.19 -6.20
C GLY A 459 9.04 -0.16 -5.15
N ASN A 460 9.85 -0.60 -4.19
CA ASN A 460 10.35 0.21 -3.10
C ASN A 460 11.64 0.90 -3.52
N PHE A 461 11.71 2.21 -3.38
CA PHE A 461 12.87 2.99 -3.78
C PHE A 461 12.98 4.30 -2.99
N ALA A 462 14.17 4.89 -2.95
CA ALA A 462 14.31 6.31 -2.70
C ALA A 462 14.87 7.04 -3.92
N VAL A 463 14.40 8.27 -4.13
CA VAL A 463 14.95 9.21 -5.11
C VAL A 463 15.51 10.41 -4.36
N THR A 464 16.79 10.72 -4.59
CA THR A 464 17.51 11.79 -3.89
C THR A 464 18.07 12.79 -4.89
N SER A 465 17.94 14.08 -4.61
CA SER A 465 18.50 15.15 -5.43
C SER A 465 18.91 16.35 -4.60
N TYR A 466 19.97 17.01 -5.04
CA TYR A 466 20.42 18.28 -4.50
C TYR A 466 19.78 19.42 -5.32
N VAL A 467 18.80 20.11 -4.71
CA VAL A 467 17.91 21.04 -5.41
C VAL A 467 18.21 22.48 -4.99
N THR A 468 18.47 23.35 -5.98
CA THR A 468 18.56 24.80 -5.79
C THR A 468 17.37 25.49 -6.46
N VAL A 469 16.73 26.43 -5.75
CA VAL A 469 15.58 27.21 -6.24
C VAL A 469 15.83 28.70 -6.04
N THR A 470 16.05 29.44 -7.13
CA THR A 470 16.36 30.87 -7.11
C THR A 470 15.45 31.69 -8.03
N ASP A 471 15.50 33.01 -7.91
CA ASP A 471 15.12 33.91 -9.00
C ASP A 471 16.11 33.77 -10.20
N LEU A 472 15.84 34.47 -11.30
CA LEU A 472 16.72 34.41 -12.48
C LEU A 472 18.09 35.11 -12.28
N GLN A 473 18.25 35.89 -11.21
CA GLN A 473 19.50 36.57 -10.83
C GLN A 473 20.34 35.76 -9.82
N GLY A 474 19.84 34.62 -9.34
CA GLY A 474 20.50 33.74 -8.38
C GLY A 474 20.23 34.09 -6.91
N GLY A 475 19.28 34.98 -6.63
CA GLY A 475 18.78 35.29 -5.30
C GLY A 475 17.59 34.41 -4.88
N PRO A 476 17.13 34.51 -3.63
CA PRO A 476 15.88 33.88 -3.22
C PRO A 476 14.70 34.45 -4.01
N THR A 477 13.70 33.62 -4.29
CA THR A 477 12.47 34.08 -4.96
C THR A 477 11.81 35.20 -4.15
N ALA A 478 11.26 36.20 -4.85
CA ALA A 478 10.76 37.41 -4.22
C ALA A 478 9.61 37.10 -3.22
N PRO A 479 9.67 37.58 -1.96
CA PRO A 479 8.59 37.43 -0.98
C PRO A 479 7.23 37.92 -1.47
N GLY A 480 6.16 37.19 -1.16
CA GLY A 480 4.79 37.56 -1.54
C GLY A 480 4.41 37.41 -3.03
N ASP A 481 5.29 36.87 -3.87
CA ASP A 481 4.92 36.44 -5.22
C ASP A 481 4.27 35.04 -5.18
N PRO A 482 3.18 34.78 -5.93
CA PRO A 482 2.42 33.54 -5.79
C PRO A 482 3.16 32.32 -6.38
N TYR A 483 3.21 31.27 -5.56
CA TYR A 483 3.55 29.85 -5.82
C TYR A 483 4.63 29.58 -6.87
N ARG A 484 5.89 29.64 -6.44
CA ARG A 484 7.09 29.33 -7.23
C ARG A 484 7.88 28.23 -6.54
N VAL A 485 7.86 27.02 -7.08
CA VAL A 485 8.39 25.83 -6.41
C VAL A 485 9.28 25.03 -7.35
N GLY A 486 10.36 24.47 -6.79
CA GLY A 486 11.19 23.44 -7.41
C GLY A 486 11.45 22.29 -6.43
N GLY A 487 11.56 21.06 -6.93
CA GLY A 487 11.72 19.91 -6.05
C GLY A 487 11.62 18.55 -6.75
N LEU A 488 11.12 17.54 -6.03
CA LEU A 488 10.96 16.16 -6.49
C LEU A 488 9.49 15.74 -6.45
N MET A 489 9.13 14.79 -7.32
CA MET A 489 7.78 14.23 -7.38
C MET A 489 7.83 12.73 -7.65
N ILE A 490 6.85 12.01 -7.12
CA ILE A 490 6.38 10.72 -7.62
C ILE A 490 4.94 10.88 -8.12
N ARG A 491 4.57 10.23 -9.22
CA ARG A 491 3.18 10.23 -9.72
C ARG A 491 2.82 8.93 -10.42
N ASP A 492 1.53 8.61 -10.40
CA ASP A 492 0.98 7.62 -11.31
C ASP A 492 1.03 8.18 -12.75
N PRO A 493 1.75 7.54 -13.68
CA PRO A 493 1.83 8.00 -15.07
C PRO A 493 0.57 7.72 -15.89
N ASN A 494 -0.29 6.80 -15.44
CA ASN A 494 -1.38 6.22 -16.21
C ASN A 494 -2.78 6.57 -15.69
N SER A 495 -2.88 7.19 -14.50
CA SER A 495 -4.16 7.56 -13.91
C SER A 495 -4.90 8.62 -14.75
N PRO A 496 -6.23 8.50 -14.93
CA PRO A 496 -7.04 9.55 -15.55
C PRO A 496 -7.21 10.80 -14.68
N THR A 497 -6.88 10.69 -13.39
CA THR A 497 -6.88 11.78 -12.41
C THR A 497 -5.49 11.93 -11.79
N VAL A 498 -5.17 13.10 -11.26
CA VAL A 498 -3.81 13.35 -10.76
C VAL A 498 -3.63 12.65 -9.41
N ASN A 499 -2.82 11.60 -9.41
CA ASN A 499 -2.35 10.89 -8.23
C ASN A 499 -0.83 11.10 -8.10
N SER A 500 -0.41 11.91 -7.13
CA SER A 500 1.00 12.26 -6.96
C SER A 500 1.34 12.66 -5.53
N TYR A 501 2.60 12.47 -5.15
CA TYR A 501 3.20 13.13 -4.01
C TYR A 501 4.39 13.95 -4.50
N HIS A 502 4.55 15.17 -4.01
CA HIS A 502 5.74 15.95 -4.28
C HIS A 502 6.16 16.80 -3.10
N MET A 503 7.44 17.12 -3.07
CA MET A 503 8.05 18.02 -2.11
C MET A 503 8.97 18.99 -2.83
N GLY A 504 9.22 20.14 -2.24
CA GLY A 504 10.05 21.16 -2.85
C GLY A 504 10.41 22.30 -1.92
N ILE A 505 11.11 23.27 -2.48
CA ILE A 505 11.43 24.54 -1.86
C ILE A 505 10.91 25.64 -2.78
N GLY A 506 10.43 26.74 -2.20
CA GLY A 506 9.90 27.82 -2.99
C GLY A 506 9.20 28.90 -2.20
N ASN A 507 8.61 29.85 -2.92
CA ASN A 507 7.69 30.80 -2.31
C ASN A 507 6.26 30.29 -2.45
N MET A 508 5.56 30.13 -1.33
CA MET A 508 4.18 29.66 -1.28
C MET A 508 3.22 30.81 -0.90
N ASN A 509 3.44 31.99 -1.49
CA ASN A 509 2.83 33.26 -1.07
C ASN A 509 3.17 33.61 0.40
N THR A 510 4.43 33.36 0.77
CA THR A 510 4.98 33.52 2.11
C THR A 510 5.97 34.70 2.15
N PRO A 511 6.29 35.25 3.34
CA PRO A 511 7.30 36.31 3.49
C PRO A 511 8.73 35.89 3.12
N GLY A 512 8.97 34.60 2.86
CA GLY A 512 10.25 34.03 2.48
C GLY A 512 10.07 32.67 1.82
N VAL A 513 11.20 32.07 1.47
CA VAL A 513 11.26 30.71 0.91
C VAL A 513 10.96 29.69 2.01
N VAL A 514 10.17 28.67 1.68
CA VAL A 514 9.74 27.61 2.59
C VAL A 514 9.93 26.24 1.94
N VAL A 515 10.02 25.21 2.77
CA VAL A 515 9.78 23.83 2.32
C VAL A 515 8.28 23.65 2.10
N VAL A 516 7.92 22.96 1.03
CA VAL A 516 6.55 22.61 0.70
C VAL A 516 6.46 21.11 0.50
N SER A 517 5.38 20.54 0.99
CA SER A 517 4.97 19.18 0.63
C SER A 517 3.55 19.22 0.06
N LYS A 518 3.23 18.26 -0.78
CA LYS A 518 1.92 18.19 -1.42
C LYS A 518 1.58 16.77 -1.80
N SER A 519 0.46 16.30 -1.27
CA SER A 519 -0.18 15.06 -1.69
C SER A 519 -1.39 15.37 -2.55
N THR A 520 -1.57 14.64 -3.65
CA THR A 520 -2.73 14.75 -4.53
C THR A 520 -3.31 13.36 -4.76
N ASP A 521 -4.57 13.19 -4.39
CA ASP A 521 -5.36 11.97 -4.54
C ASP A 521 -6.66 12.30 -5.27
N ASP A 522 -6.92 11.59 -6.35
CA ASP A 522 -8.02 11.81 -7.28
C ASP A 522 -8.16 13.29 -7.70
N SER A 523 -7.03 13.92 -8.03
CA SER A 523 -6.91 15.34 -8.33
C SER A 523 -7.22 16.30 -7.18
N SER A 524 -7.52 15.83 -5.97
CA SER A 524 -7.70 16.68 -4.79
C SER A 524 -6.36 16.90 -4.10
N SER A 525 -5.98 18.16 -3.87
CA SER A 525 -4.67 18.53 -3.35
C SER A 525 -4.70 18.90 -1.86
N GLN A 526 -3.82 18.27 -1.08
CA GLN A 526 -3.47 18.66 0.28
C GLN A 526 -2.06 19.24 0.27
N ILE A 527 -1.90 20.48 0.77
CA ILE A 527 -0.62 21.19 0.81
C ILE A 527 -0.17 21.29 2.26
N GLY A 528 1.08 20.88 2.50
CA GLY A 528 1.80 21.11 3.75
C GLY A 528 2.85 22.21 3.59
N LEU A 529 3.04 23.00 4.65
CA LEU A 529 4.19 23.88 4.81
C LEU A 529 4.99 23.39 6.03
N PRO A 530 5.82 22.36 5.88
CA PRO A 530 6.57 21.79 6.99
C PRO A 530 7.44 22.84 7.70
N ASN A 531 7.48 22.77 9.03
CA ASN A 531 8.31 23.66 9.84
C ASN A 531 9.78 23.26 9.75
N PHE A 532 10.44 23.61 8.64
CA PHE A 532 11.86 23.36 8.41
C PHE A 532 12.56 24.69 8.08
N ASP A 533 13.51 25.08 8.93
CA ASP A 533 14.25 26.34 8.76
C ASP A 533 15.32 26.21 7.67
N LEU A 534 15.04 26.79 6.50
CA LEU A 534 16.00 26.91 5.41
C LEU A 534 16.99 28.08 5.62
N GLY A 535 16.78 28.91 6.64
CA GLY A 535 17.45 30.20 6.81
C GLY A 535 17.22 31.11 5.60
N ASP A 536 18.30 31.75 5.13
CA ASP A 536 18.31 32.51 3.87
C ASP A 536 18.57 31.61 2.64
N GLY A 537 18.49 30.29 2.82
CA GLY A 537 18.91 29.28 1.86
C GLY A 537 17.92 29.05 0.72
N THR A 538 18.47 28.88 -0.48
CA THR A 538 17.75 28.48 -1.70
C THR A 538 18.00 27.02 -2.05
N LEU A 539 18.58 26.25 -1.13
CA LEU A 539 19.25 25.00 -1.42
C LEU A 539 18.96 23.97 -0.34
N ALA A 540 18.56 22.77 -0.75
CA ALA A 540 18.51 21.61 0.12
C ALA A 540 18.71 20.31 -0.67
N GLU A 541 19.12 19.28 0.05
CA GLU A 541 19.04 17.91 -0.45
C GLU A 541 17.66 17.36 -0.09
N MET A 542 16.98 16.79 -1.06
CA MET A 542 15.63 16.27 -0.96
C MET A 542 15.63 14.79 -1.28
N LYS A 543 14.83 14.03 -0.55
CA LYS A 543 14.60 12.62 -0.80
C LYS A 543 13.11 12.30 -0.72
N ILE A 544 12.59 11.62 -1.73
CA ILE A 544 11.31 10.92 -1.62
C ILE A 544 11.60 9.44 -1.49
N CYS A 545 11.12 8.81 -0.41
CA CYS A 545 11.28 7.39 -0.17
C CYS A 545 9.93 6.68 -0.20
N ARG A 546 9.86 5.55 -0.90
CA ARG A 546 8.66 4.71 -1.02
C ARG A 546 8.93 3.29 -0.52
N VAL A 547 8.08 2.80 0.39
CA VAL A 547 8.06 1.42 0.84
C VAL A 547 6.61 0.92 0.82
N GLY A 548 6.26 0.07 -0.14
CA GLY A 548 4.87 -0.36 -0.36
C GLY A 548 3.96 0.83 -0.71
N ALA A 549 3.01 1.12 0.18
CA ALA A 549 2.12 2.28 0.07
C ALA A 549 2.70 3.53 0.76
N ASP A 550 3.68 3.39 1.66
CA ASP A 550 4.24 4.52 2.38
C ASP A 550 5.13 5.37 1.48
N VAL A 551 4.96 6.70 1.58
CA VAL A 551 5.72 7.71 0.85
C VAL A 551 6.15 8.79 1.83
N GLN A 552 7.45 8.88 2.09
CA GLN A 552 8.06 9.88 2.95
C GLN A 552 8.78 10.94 2.12
N GLY A 553 8.61 12.20 2.50
CA GLY A 553 9.47 13.30 2.08
C GLY A 553 10.49 13.63 3.14
N LEU A 554 11.76 13.66 2.77
CA LEU A 554 12.86 14.00 3.65
C LEU A 554 13.68 15.14 3.07
N VAL A 555 14.12 16.05 3.93
CA VAL A 555 14.96 17.18 3.55
C VAL A 555 16.16 17.27 4.49
N ARG A 556 17.27 17.81 3.99
CA ARG A 556 18.36 18.27 4.83
C ARG A 556 19.08 19.47 4.21
N LEU A 557 19.69 20.27 5.08
CA LEU A 557 20.73 21.19 4.65
C LEU A 557 22.04 20.43 4.38
N PRO A 558 22.92 20.94 3.53
CA PRO A 558 24.16 20.25 3.17
C PRO A 558 24.99 19.87 4.40
N GLY A 559 25.27 18.57 4.55
CA GLY A 559 26.04 18.03 5.67
C GLY A 559 25.29 17.95 7.01
N GLN A 560 23.98 18.15 7.02
CA GLN A 560 23.10 17.93 8.18
C GLN A 560 22.43 16.54 8.11
N PRO A 561 21.89 16.02 9.23
CA PRO A 561 21.08 14.79 9.18
C PRO A 561 19.78 14.99 8.39
N TRP A 562 19.23 13.89 7.89
CA TRP A 562 17.89 13.87 7.28
C TRP A 562 16.81 14.22 8.30
N THR A 563 15.84 15.02 7.86
CA THR A 563 14.61 15.33 8.60
C THR A 563 13.42 14.91 7.75
N ILE A 564 12.51 14.11 8.32
CA ILE A 564 11.24 13.80 7.67
C ILE A 564 10.37 15.05 7.75
N ILE A 565 9.88 15.52 6.61
CA ILE A 565 9.05 16.74 6.54
C ILE A 565 7.57 16.44 6.31
N ASP A 566 7.27 15.27 5.76
CA ASP A 566 5.91 14.85 5.45
C ASP A 566 5.88 13.34 5.16
N TRP A 567 4.71 12.72 5.36
CA TRP A 567 4.47 11.30 5.14
C TRP A 567 3.04 11.09 4.64
N HIS A 568 2.88 10.30 3.58
CA HIS A 568 1.56 9.86 3.10
C HIS A 568 1.52 8.36 2.87
N VAL A 569 0.37 7.74 3.17
CA VAL A 569 0.05 6.37 2.75
C VAL A 569 -0.72 6.44 1.43
N ARG A 570 -0.16 5.85 0.37
CA ARG A 570 -0.57 6.01 -1.03
C ARG A 570 -0.84 4.66 -1.70
N PRO A 571 -1.90 3.94 -1.28
CA PRO A 571 -2.27 2.66 -1.90
C PRO A 571 -2.81 2.83 -3.32
N ASP A 572 -3.18 4.07 -3.69
CA ASP A 572 -3.60 4.46 -5.03
C ASP A 572 -2.45 4.50 -6.04
N LEU A 573 -1.19 4.63 -5.59
CA LEU A 573 -0.04 4.66 -6.49
C LEU A 573 0.33 3.23 -6.94
N PRO A 574 0.38 2.96 -8.26
CA PRO A 574 0.70 1.63 -8.78
C PRO A 574 2.14 1.22 -8.44
N THR A 575 2.47 -0.06 -8.60
CA THR A 575 3.83 -0.58 -8.33
C THR A 575 4.91 0.15 -9.15
N GLU A 576 4.62 0.47 -10.41
CA GLU A 576 5.49 1.28 -11.27
C GLU A 576 4.96 2.72 -11.34
N VAL A 577 5.76 3.68 -10.89
CA VAL A 577 5.47 5.12 -10.94
C VAL A 577 6.50 5.83 -11.81
N VAL A 578 6.29 7.11 -12.08
CA VAL A 578 7.35 7.97 -12.62
C VAL A 578 7.77 8.99 -11.57
N THR A 579 9.07 9.25 -11.53
CA THR A 579 9.69 10.05 -10.50
C THR A 579 10.84 10.91 -11.03
N GLY A 580 11.07 12.06 -10.40
CA GLY A 580 12.16 12.96 -10.74
C GLY A 580 11.87 14.44 -10.44
N PRO A 581 12.70 15.35 -10.97
CA PRO A 581 12.59 16.78 -10.70
C PRO A 581 11.35 17.47 -11.29
N ILE A 582 10.79 18.39 -10.51
CA ILE A 582 9.67 19.26 -10.91
C ILE A 582 10.02 20.74 -10.72
N SER A 583 9.33 21.61 -11.47
CA SER A 583 9.29 23.04 -11.17
C SER A 583 8.01 23.68 -11.71
N TYR A 584 7.45 24.65 -10.99
CA TYR A 584 6.28 25.39 -11.46
C TYR A 584 6.22 26.81 -10.89
N ALA A 585 5.59 27.70 -11.65
CA ALA A 585 5.30 29.09 -11.27
C ALA A 585 3.82 29.37 -11.54
N TRP A 586 2.99 29.22 -10.50
CA TRP A 586 1.55 29.30 -10.59
C TRP A 586 1.01 30.58 -9.94
N ASP A 587 0.22 31.35 -10.70
CA ASP A 587 -0.47 32.53 -10.19
C ASP A 587 -1.97 32.44 -10.47
N PRO A 588 -2.77 31.95 -9.51
CA PRO A 588 -4.22 31.91 -9.64
C PRO A 588 -4.87 33.31 -9.60
N PHE A 589 -4.14 34.34 -9.19
CA PHE A 589 -4.64 35.69 -8.99
C PHE A 589 -4.33 36.64 -10.15
N GLY A 590 -3.42 36.24 -11.05
CA GLY A 590 -2.99 37.04 -12.20
C GLY A 590 -2.35 38.37 -11.80
N ALA A 591 -1.69 38.38 -10.64
CA ALA A 591 -0.98 39.54 -10.11
C ALA A 591 0.34 39.80 -10.85
N TYR A 592 0.94 38.76 -11.43
CA TYR A 592 2.21 38.84 -12.13
C TYR A 592 2.19 38.07 -13.45
N THR A 593 3.21 38.28 -14.28
CA THR A 593 3.38 37.56 -15.57
C THR A 593 4.78 36.99 -15.74
N ASP A 594 5.67 37.28 -14.79
CA ASP A 594 7.05 36.81 -14.81
C ASP A 594 7.16 35.60 -13.88
N PRO A 595 7.54 34.41 -14.38
CA PRO A 595 7.77 33.27 -13.52
C PRO A 595 8.96 33.50 -12.59
N ASP A 596 9.98 34.29 -13.00
CA ASP A 596 11.21 34.62 -12.27
C ASP A 596 11.64 33.53 -11.27
N LEU A 597 11.86 32.33 -11.82
CA LEU A 597 12.15 31.10 -11.11
C LEU A 597 13.16 30.28 -11.92
N ARG A 598 14.19 29.80 -11.24
CA ARG A 598 15.17 28.83 -11.72
C ARG A 598 15.25 27.71 -10.71
N THR A 599 15.02 26.49 -11.18
CA THR A 599 15.27 25.27 -10.41
C THR A 599 16.44 24.55 -11.03
N THR A 600 17.45 24.20 -10.24
CA THR A 600 18.55 23.34 -10.67
C THR A 600 18.66 22.10 -9.80
N CYS A 601 19.05 20.99 -10.42
CA CYS A 601 19.35 19.73 -9.74
C CYS A 601 20.76 19.29 -10.13
N ASP A 602 21.66 19.21 -9.15
CA ASP A 602 23.06 18.85 -9.42
C ASP A 602 23.18 17.38 -9.82
N TYR A 603 22.31 16.54 -9.27
CA TYR A 603 22.22 15.12 -9.59
C TYR A 603 20.83 14.56 -9.29
N VAL A 604 20.55 13.36 -9.78
CA VAL A 604 19.49 12.50 -9.25
C VAL A 604 20.07 11.11 -8.94
N ARG A 605 19.74 10.58 -7.76
CA ARG A 605 20.10 9.24 -7.31
C ARG A 605 18.85 8.42 -7.05
N TYR A 606 18.86 7.17 -7.47
CA TYR A 606 17.84 6.17 -7.21
C TYR A 606 18.50 5.01 -6.47
N GLU A 607 17.87 4.60 -5.38
CA GLU A 607 18.31 3.50 -4.53
C GLU A 607 17.14 2.58 -4.20
N THR A 608 17.39 1.27 -4.19
CA THR A 608 16.42 0.28 -3.71
C THR A 608 16.38 0.34 -2.19
N VAL A 609 15.18 0.36 -1.60
CA VAL A 609 15.00 0.32 -0.14
C VAL A 609 14.15 -0.89 0.24
N GLU A 610 14.43 -1.51 1.38
CA GLU A 610 13.66 -2.66 1.86
C GLU A 610 12.66 -2.22 2.93
N THR A 611 13.08 -1.31 3.80
CA THR A 611 12.36 -0.85 4.98
C THR A 611 12.33 0.68 5.06
N LEU A 612 11.42 1.23 5.86
CA LEU A 612 11.36 2.68 6.10
C LEU A 612 12.61 3.20 6.83
N ALA A 613 13.31 2.35 7.58
CA ALA A 613 14.57 2.71 8.21
C ALA A 613 15.68 2.99 7.18
N ASP A 614 15.61 2.38 5.99
CA ASP A 614 16.55 2.64 4.90
C ASP A 614 16.40 4.06 4.35
N CYS A 615 15.22 4.66 4.43
CA CYS A 615 14.97 6.03 3.97
C CYS A 615 15.87 7.07 4.66
N MET A 616 16.24 6.84 5.92
CA MET A 616 17.08 7.73 6.72
C MET A 616 18.58 7.58 6.45
N LYS A 617 19.00 6.56 5.67
CA LYS A 617 20.40 6.32 5.34
C LYS A 617 20.89 7.31 4.29
N ASP A 618 22.19 7.55 4.27
CA ASP A 618 22.83 8.25 3.17
C ASP A 618 22.93 7.35 1.95
N TYR A 619 22.84 7.95 0.77
CA TYR A 619 23.11 7.26 -0.49
C TYR A 619 24.53 6.67 -0.47
N ASP A 620 24.63 5.35 -0.60
CA ASP A 620 25.92 4.65 -0.66
C ASP A 620 26.27 4.33 -2.13
N PRO A 621 27.25 5.00 -2.75
CA PRO A 621 27.66 4.71 -4.12
C PRO A 621 28.31 3.33 -4.30
N ALA A 622 28.61 2.61 -3.21
CA ALA A 622 29.22 1.29 -3.23
C ALA A 622 28.21 0.14 -3.10
N CYS A 623 26.92 0.43 -2.90
CA CYS A 623 25.86 -0.57 -2.70
C CYS A 623 24.73 -0.43 -3.71
#